data_AF-A0A6S6TBZ2-F1
#
_entry.id   AF-A0A6S6TBZ2-F1
#
_cell.length_a   1.000
_cell.length_b   1.000
_cell.length_c   1.000
_cell.angle_alpha   90.00
_cell.angle_beta   90.00
_cell.angle_gamma   90.00
#
_symmetry.space_group_name_H-M   'P 1'
#
loop_
_entity.id
_entity.type
_entity.pdbx_description
1 polymer ?
#
loop_
_entity_poly.entity_id
_entity_poly.type
_entity_poly.pdbx_seq_one_letter_code
_entity_poly.pdbx_strand_id
1 'polypeptide(L)' 'MAKKEILEENGVTLSMIIITLMLTSLVLLLTLPNIYLDNQIYYKSRELAHLNKIKVILEEEQFIIKNRLEEINVKENLR' A
#
# COMPACT_ATOMS: atom_id res chain seq x y z
N MET A 1 38.76 -23.21 57.25
CA MET A 1 38.92 -22.33 56.07
C MET A 1 37.65 -22.46 55.23
N ALA A 2 36.87 -21.38 55.12
CA ALA A 2 35.60 -21.40 54.37
C ALA A 2 35.90 -21.41 52.86
N LYS A 3 35.34 -22.39 52.15
CA LYS A 3 35.41 -22.50 50.69
C LYS A 3 34.56 -21.36 50.10
N LYS A 4 35.21 -20.37 49.50
CA LYS A 4 34.55 -19.27 48.79
C LYS A 4 34.06 -19.81 47.45
N GLU A 5 32.75 -20.03 47.31
CA GLU A 5 32.13 -20.30 46.02
C GLU A 5 32.17 -19.01 45.20
N ILE A 6 32.92 -19.03 44.09
CA ILE A 6 32.97 -17.93 43.13
C ILE A 6 31.72 -18.10 42.27
N LEU A 7 30.70 -17.28 42.51
CA LEU A 7 29.55 -17.16 41.63
C LEU A 7 30.04 -16.59 40.29
N GLU A 8 29.97 -17.37 39.22
CA GLU A 8 30.23 -16.87 37.87
C GLU A 8 29.14 -15.87 37.47
N GLU A 9 29.52 -14.64 37.18
CA GLU A 9 28.60 -13.63 36.63
C GLU A 9 28.22 -14.03 35.20
N ASN A 10 26.96 -14.43 35.01
CA ASN A 10 26.40 -14.72 33.69
C ASN A 10 26.15 -13.42 32.91
N GLY A 11 27.19 -12.89 32.27
CA GLY A 11 27.10 -11.73 31.39
C GLY A 11 26.42 -12.01 30.04
N VAL A 12 26.11 -10.95 29.30
CA VAL A 12 25.56 -11.08 27.94
C VAL A 12 26.58 -11.76 27.03
N THR A 13 26.24 -12.94 26.53
CA THR A 13 27.10 -13.69 25.61
C THR A 13 26.82 -13.29 24.17
N LEU A 14 27.83 -13.34 23.29
CA LEU A 14 27.69 -13.07 21.84
C LEU A 14 26.55 -13.88 21.20
N SER A 15 26.36 -15.13 21.64
CA SER A 15 25.26 -15.99 21.18
C SER A 15 23.88 -15.39 21.48
N MET A 16 23.69 -14.78 22.65
CA MET A 16 22.43 -14.13 23.04
C MET A 16 22.12 -12.94 22.13
N ILE A 17 23.15 -12.16 21.77
CA ILE A 17 23.02 -11.04 20.85
C ILE A 17 22.61 -11.54 19.46
N ILE A 18 23.29 -12.58 18.94
CA ILE A 18 22.97 -13.17 17.64
C ILE A 18 21.55 -13.71 17.61
N ILE A 19 21.13 -14.45 18.64
CA ILE A 19 19.77 -14.98 18.75
C ILE A 19 18.74 -13.85 18.74
N THR A 20 18.99 -12.78 19.50
CA THR A 20 18.08 -11.63 19.57
C THR A 20 17.97 -10.93 18.22
N LEU A 21 19.08 -10.73 17.51
CA LEU A 21 19.10 -10.15 16.16
C LEU A 21 18.37 -11.03 15.15
N MET A 22 18.55 -12.35 15.21
CA MET A 22 17.85 -13.31 14.36
C MET A 22 16.34 -13.28 14.59
N LEU A 23 15.89 -13.28 15.84
CA LEU A 23 14.48 -13.20 16.19
C LEU A 23 13.86 -11.86 15.73
N THR A 24 14.57 -10.76 15.94
CA THR A 24 14.13 -9.43 15.48
C THR A 24 14.04 -9.37 13.97
N SER A 25 15.05 -9.90 13.27
CA SER A 25 15.06 -9.97 11.81
C SER A 25 13.92 -10.84 11.27
N LEU A 26 13.62 -11.97 11.93
CA LEU A 26 12.50 -12.82 11.55
C LEU A 26 11.16 -12.09 11.65
N VAL A 27 10.92 -11.37 12.75
CA VAL A 27 9.71 -10.54 12.91
C VAL A 27 9.63 -9.46 11.83
N LEU A 28 10.73 -8.80 11.51
CA LEU A 28 10.77 -7.79 10.45
C LEU A 28 10.50 -8.41 9.07
N LEU A 29 11.06 -9.59 8.79
CA LEU A 29 10.85 -10.29 7.52
C LEU A 29 9.36 -10.65 7.31
N LEU A 30 8.65 -10.96 8.39
CA LEU A 30 7.22 -11.27 8.34
C LEU A 30 6.33 -10.02 8.27
N THR A 31 6.75 -8.91 8.88
CA THR A 31 5.92 -7.69 8.98
C THR A 31 6.15 -6.69 7.86
N LEU A 32 7.39 -6.50 7.40
CA LEU A 32 7.72 -5.52 6.35
C LEU A 32 7.01 -5.75 5.02
N PRO A 33 6.88 -6.99 4.49
CA PRO A 33 6.18 -7.21 3.24
C PRO A 33 4.72 -6.78 3.30
N ASN A 34 4.03 -7.08 4.40
CA ASN A 34 2.62 -6.69 4.58
C ASN A 34 2.47 -5.17 4.60
N ILE A 35 3.28 -4.47 5.39
CA ILE A 35 3.27 -3.01 5.47
C ILE A 35 3.59 -2.37 4.10
N TYR A 36 4.57 -2.94 3.38
CA TYR A 36 4.95 -2.46 2.05
C TYR A 36 3.80 -2.61 1.04
N LEU A 37 3.18 -3.79 1.00
CA LEU A 37 2.06 -4.07 0.10
C LEU A 37 0.85 -3.19 0.40
N ASP A 38 0.48 -3.04 1.67
CA ASP A 38 -0.63 -2.19 2.08
C ASP A 38 -0.43 -0.73 1.63
N ASN A 39 0.78 -0.20 1.83
CA ASN A 39 1.12 1.15 1.37
C ASN A 39 1.05 1.28 -0.15
N GLN A 40 1.61 0.32 -0.89
CA GLN A 40 1.56 0.30 -2.35
C GLN A 40 0.12 0.24 -2.87
N ILE A 41 -0.71 -0.64 -2.29
CA ILE A 41 -2.12 -0.79 -2.64
C ILE A 41 -2.88 0.50 -2.36
N TYR A 42 -2.62 1.16 -1.23
CA TYR A 42 -3.26 2.43 -0.89
C TYR A 42 -3.00 3.51 -1.96
N TYR A 43 -1.74 3.71 -2.35
CA TYR A 43 -1.41 4.71 -3.36
C TYR A 43 -2.00 4.36 -4.73
N LYS A 44 -1.90 3.08 -5.14
CA LYS A 44 -2.46 2.62 -6.42
C LYS A 44 -3.98 2.73 -6.45
N SER A 45 -4.66 2.42 -5.34
CA SER A 45 -6.11 2.56 -5.23
C SER A 45 -6.56 4.01 -5.35
N ARG A 46 -5.81 4.94 -4.75
CA ARG A 46 -6.09 6.38 -4.88
C ARG A 46 -5.91 6.88 -6.31
N GLU A 47 -4.84 6.44 -6.98
CA GLU A 47 -4.58 6.75 -8.40
C GLU A 47 -5.72 6.20 -9.29
N LEU A 48 -6.13 4.95 -9.08
CA LEU A 48 -7.25 4.34 -9.80
C LEU A 48 -8.57 5.08 -9.56
N ALA A 49 -8.85 5.50 -8.32
CA ALA A 49 -10.06 6.27 -8.02
C ALA A 49 -10.09 7.61 -8.77
N HIS A 50 -8.95 8.30 -8.85
CA HIS A 50 -8.82 9.54 -9.61
C HIS A 50 -9.05 9.31 -11.11
N LEU A 51 -8.41 8.29 -11.69
CA LEU A 51 -8.58 7.94 -13.10
C LEU A 51 -10.01 7.53 -13.43
N ASN A 52 -10.66 6.73 -12.56
CA ASN A 52 -12.06 6.36 -12.72
C ASN A 52 -12.98 7.57 -12.69
N LYS A 53 -12.72 8.55 -11.81
CA LYS A 53 -13.48 9.81 -11.79
C LYS A 53 -13.36 10.57 -13.12
N ILE A 54 -12.15 10.69 -13.65
CA ILE A 54 -11.92 11.35 -14.94
C ILE A 54 -12.64 10.60 -16.06
N LYS A 55 -12.54 9.28 -16.08
CA LYS A 55 -13.22 8.44 -17.06
C LYS A 55 -14.74 8.70 -17.07
N VAL A 56 -15.37 8.69 -15.90
CA VAL A 56 -16.83 8.94 -15.78
C VAL A 56 -17.19 10.32 -16.32
N ILE A 57 -16.42 11.37 -15.96
CA ILE A 57 -16.65 12.72 -16.47
C ILE A 57 -16.57 12.76 -17.99
N LEU A 58 -15.56 12.13 -18.59
CA LEU A 58 -15.40 12.10 -20.05
C LEU A 58 -16.53 11.34 -20.76
N GLU A 59 -17.03 10.25 -20.15
CA GLU A 59 -18.18 9.50 -20.68
C GLU A 59 -19.46 10.36 -20.64
N GLU A 60 -19.67 11.13 -19.57
CA GLU A 60 -20.78 12.09 -19.46
C GLU A 60 -20.68 13.21 -20.50
N GLU A 61 -19.50 13.81 -20.67
CA GLU A 61 -19.26 14.85 -21.67
C GLU A 61 -19.51 14.33 -23.08
N GLN A 62 -19.03 13.12 -23.39
CA GLN A 62 -19.26 12.48 -24.69
C GLN A 62 -20.76 12.28 -24.95
N PHE A 63 -21.51 11.83 -23.94
CA PHE A 63 -22.96 11.66 -24.04
C PHE A 63 -23.66 13.00 -24.33
N ILE A 64 -23.30 14.06 -23.61
CA ILE A 64 -23.85 15.41 -23.82
C ILE A 64 -23.56 15.90 -25.25
N ILE A 65 -22.32 15.74 -25.73
CA ILE A 65 -21.93 16.14 -27.08
C ILE A 65 -22.74 15.38 -28.13
N LYS A 66 -22.88 14.06 -27.97
CA LYS A 66 -23.64 13.22 -28.89
C LYS A 66 -25.11 13.65 -28.97
N ASN A 67 -25.74 13.89 -27.83
CA ASN A 67 -27.13 14.35 -27.80
C ASN A 67 -27.30 15.72 -28.48
N ARG A 68 -26.37 16.66 -28.26
CA ARG A 68 -26.40 17.96 -28.95
C ARG A 68 -26.26 17.83 -30.46
N LEU A 69 -25.40 16.92 -30.93
CA LEU A 69 -25.27 16.63 -32.37
C LEU A 69 -26.55 16.04 -32.95
N GLU A 70 -27.21 15.12 -32.23
CA GLU A 70 -28.50 14.57 -32.64
C GLU A 70 -29.58 15.66 -32.72
N GLU A 71 -29.66 16.56 -31.74
CA GLU A 71 -30.59 17.70 -31.77
C GLU A 71 -30.35 18.63 -32.98
N ILE A 72 -29.09 18.91 -33.31
CA ILE A 72 -28.74 19.73 -34.48
C ILE A 72 -29.15 19.02 -35.76
N ASN A 73 -28.79 17.74 -35.92
CA ASN A 73 -29.15 16.95 -37.10
C ASN A 73 -30.67 16.86 -37.28
N VAL A 74 -31.43 16.69 -36.19
CA VAL A 74 -32.90 16.67 -36.27
C VAL A 74 -33.44 18.02 -36.71
N LYS A 75 -32.92 19.14 -36.17
CA LYS A 75 -33.31 20.50 -36.58
C LYS A 75 -32.97 20.80 -38.04
N GLU A 76 -31.84 20.31 -38.53
CA GLU A 76 -31.42 20.49 -39.94
C GLU A 76 -32.30 19.67 -40.90
N ASN A 77 -32.65 18.43 -40.55
CA ASN A 77 -33.50 17.58 -41.37
C ASN A 77 -35.00 17.95 -41.32
N LEU A 78 -35.42 18.81 -40.38
CA LEU A 78 -36.78 19.35 -40.27
C LEU A 78 -36.96 20.72 -40.97
N ARG A 79 -35.88 21.30 -41.50
CA ARG A 79 -35.90 22.52 -42.33
C ARG A 79 -35.94 22.16 -43.82
#